data_AF-A0A2T0SGN1-F1
#
_entry.id   AF-A0A2T0SGN1-F1
#
_cell.length_a   1.000
_cell.length_b   1.000
_cell.length_c   1.000
_cell.angle_alpha   90.00
_cell.angle_beta   90.00
_cell.angle_gamma   90.00
#
_symmetry.space_group_name_H-M   'P 1'
#
loop_
_entity.id
_entity.type
_entity.pdbx_description
1 polymer ?
#
loop_
_entity_poly.entity_id
_entity_poly.type
_entity_poly.pdbx_seq_one_letter_code
_entity_poly.pdbx_strand_id
1 'polypeptide(L)'
;METNQSEPTTQATAFREAIVPGKFVRIEYLTDLSEFIKTDALLKRHYEEGGIEYLELGNGEQIPLDRVVSLSGKLSPNYPGYANYSCDC
;
A
#
# COMPACT_ATOMS: atom_id res chain seq x y z
N MET A 1 20.21 -11.19 -15.90
CA MET A 1 19.50 -10.49 -14.80
C MET A 1 18.05 -10.90 -14.95
N GLU A 2 17.63 -11.88 -14.17
CA GLU A 2 16.28 -12.44 -14.25
C GLU A 2 15.35 -11.57 -13.42
N THR A 3 14.58 -10.72 -14.10
CA THR A 3 13.47 -9.99 -13.50
C THR A 3 12.37 -11.00 -13.26
N ASN A 4 12.27 -11.52 -12.04
CA ASN A 4 11.17 -12.38 -11.60
C ASN A 4 9.88 -11.54 -11.59
N GLN A 5 9.24 -11.42 -12.73
CA GLN A 5 7.88 -10.90 -12.86
C GLN A 5 6.93 -11.98 -12.34
N SER A 6 6.70 -11.98 -11.03
CA SER A 6 5.52 -12.61 -10.46
C SER A 6 4.31 -12.06 -11.21
N GLU A 7 3.48 -12.94 -11.78
CA GLU A 7 2.35 -12.56 -12.63
C GLU A 7 1.48 -11.46 -11.98
N PRO A 8 1.10 -10.40 -12.72
CA PRO A 8 0.47 -9.19 -12.18
C PRO A 8 -0.83 -9.49 -11.39
N THR A 9 -1.53 -10.56 -11.75
CA THR A 9 -2.77 -11.02 -11.12
C THR A 9 -2.56 -11.54 -9.69
N THR A 10 -1.42 -12.19 -9.42
CA THR A 10 -1.12 -12.79 -8.11
C THR A 10 -0.72 -11.72 -7.11
N GLN A 11 0.06 -10.72 -7.54
CA GLN A 11 0.44 -9.58 -6.70
C GLN A 11 -0.75 -8.70 -6.33
N ALA A 12 -1.62 -8.39 -7.30
CA ALA A 12 -2.82 -7.59 -7.05
C ALA A 12 -3.76 -8.26 -6.04
N THR A 13 -3.96 -9.58 -6.17
CA THR A 13 -4.75 -10.36 -5.21
C THR A 13 -4.13 -10.34 -3.82
N ALA A 14 -2.82 -10.60 -3.71
CA ALA A 14 -2.12 -10.60 -2.43
C ALA A 14 -2.13 -9.21 -1.74
N PHE A 15 -2.07 -8.13 -2.51
CA PHE A 15 -2.21 -6.77 -1.99
C PHE A 15 -3.63 -6.52 -1.45
N ARG A 16 -4.66 -6.89 -2.21
CA ARG A 16 -6.06 -6.77 -1.79
C ARG A 16 -6.34 -7.57 -0.52
N GLU A 17 -5.82 -8.79 -0.42
CA GLU A 17 -5.96 -9.65 0.76
C GLU A 17 -5.27 -9.08 2.01
N ALA A 18 -4.26 -8.21 1.84
CA ALA A 18 -3.60 -7.56 2.97
C ALA A 18 -4.44 -6.43 3.60
N ILE A 19 -5.50 -5.97 2.92
CA ILE A 19 -6.40 -4.91 3.40
C ILE A 19 -7.38 -5.51 4.41
N VAL A 20 -6.91 -5.67 5.66
CA VAL A 20 -7.70 -6.25 6.75
C VAL A 20 -7.96 -5.20 7.84
N PRO A 21 -9.18 -4.63 7.92
CA PRO A 21 -9.54 -3.70 8.99
C PRO A 21 -9.35 -4.29 10.40
N GLY A 22 -9.01 -3.44 11.36
CA GLY A 22 -8.76 -3.82 12.76
C GLY A 22 -7.38 -4.41 13.01
N LYS A 23 -6.47 -4.40 12.03
CA LYS A 23 -5.08 -4.86 12.19
C LYS A 23 -4.11 -3.68 12.21
N PHE A 24 -3.08 -3.80 13.05
CA PHE A 24 -1.89 -2.96 12.92
C PHE A 24 -1.09 -3.46 11.73
N VAL A 25 -0.90 -2.58 10.76
CA VAL A 25 -0.22 -2.86 9.50
C VAL A 25 0.93 -1.87 9.33
N ARG A 26 2.00 -2.34 8.69
CA ARG A 26 3.01 -1.45 8.14
C ARG A 26 2.51 -0.95 6.79
N ILE A 27 2.28 0.35 6.68
CA ILE A 27 1.83 0.99 5.45
C ILE A 27 2.94 1.87 4.89
N GLU A 28 3.13 1.77 3.58
CA GLU A 28 4.01 2.63 2.81
C GLU A 28 3.16 3.33 1.74
N TYR A 29 3.22 4.66 1.68
CA TYR A 29 2.40 5.45 0.76
C TYR A 29 3.09 6.75 0.36
N LEU A 30 2.64 7.33 -0.76
CA LEU A 30 3.06 8.65 -1.20
C LEU A 30 2.06 9.72 -0.76
N THR A 31 2.57 10.83 -0.23
CA THR A 31 1.76 12.03 0.00
C THR A 31 1.40 12.70 -1.33
N ASP A 32 0.50 13.67 -1.27
CA ASP A 32 0.24 14.59 -2.38
C ASP A 32 1.48 15.39 -2.81
N LEU A 33 2.43 15.59 -1.89
CA LEU A 33 3.74 16.20 -2.18
C LEU A 33 4.79 15.20 -2.70
N SER A 34 4.39 13.96 -3.00
CA SER A 34 5.29 12.88 -3.43
C SER A 34 6.36 12.49 -2.40
N GLU A 35 6.08 12.70 -1.11
CA GLU A 35 6.93 12.20 -0.03
C GLU A 35 6.60 10.74 0.26
N PHE A 36 7.63 9.91 0.41
CA PHE A 36 7.47 8.50 0.77
C PHE A 36 7.39 8.36 2.29
N ILE A 37 6.21 8.00 2.79
CA ILE A 37 5.97 7.73 4.21
C ILE A 37 5.92 6.24 4.45
N LYS A 38 6.61 5.80 5.50
CA LYS A 38 6.57 4.44 6.03
C LYS A 38 6.20 4.50 7.51
N THR A 39 5.07 3.91 7.87
CA THR A 39 4.57 3.98 9.24
C THR A 39 3.83 2.71 9.64
N ASP A 40 3.75 2.44 10.94
CA ASP A 40 2.93 1.38 11.52
C ASP A 40 1.66 2.01 12.09
N ALA A 41 0.50 1.60 11.58
CA ALA A 41 -0.78 2.19 11.97
C ALA A 41 -1.88 1.13 12.04
N LEU A 42 -2.91 1.40 12.84
CA LEU A 42 -4.14 0.63 12.84
C LEU A 42 -4.90 0.92 11.55
N LEU A 43 -5.17 -0.09 10.71
CA LEU A 43 -6.10 0.06 9.59
C LEU A 43 -7.54 0.05 10.14
N LYS A 44 -8.21 1.20 10.13
CA LYS A 44 -9.56 1.34 10.70
C LYS A 44 -10.62 0.83 9.75
N ARG A 45 -10.59 1.24 8.48
CA ARG A 45 -11.51 0.75 7.44
C ARG A 45 -10.95 0.96 6.04
N HIS A 46 -11.50 0.21 5.09
CA HIS A 46 -11.38 0.45 3.65
C HIS A 46 -12.77 0.81 3.14
N TYR A 47 -12.88 1.88 2.36
CA TYR A 47 -14.14 2.38 1.83
C TYR A 47 -13.94 3.05 0.47
N GLU A 48 -15.04 3.26 -0.25
CA GLU A 48 -15.06 4.01 -1.51
C GLU A 48 -15.87 5.29 -1.34
N GLU A 49 -15.35 6.40 -1.83
CA GLU A 49 -16.05 7.69 -1.86
C GLU A 49 -15.77 8.38 -3.20
N GLY A 50 -16.83 8.75 -3.92
CA GLY A 50 -16.67 9.44 -5.21
C GLY A 50 -15.94 8.61 -6.29
N GLY A 51 -15.98 7.28 -6.21
CA GLY A 51 -15.27 6.38 -7.13
C GLY A 51 -13.78 6.19 -6.83
N ILE A 52 -13.30 6.71 -5.68
CA ILE A 52 -11.93 6.53 -5.21
C ILE A 52 -11.97 5.65 -3.96
N GLU A 53 -11.11 4.63 -3.93
CA GLU A 53 -10.94 3.77 -2.76
C GLU A 53 -9.98 4.42 -1.76
N TYR A 54 -10.29 4.34 -0.47
CA TYR A 54 -9.52 4.93 0.62
C TYR A 54 -9.26 3.93 1.73
N LEU A 55 -8.10 4.06 2.36
CA LEU A 55 -7.77 3.44 3.65
C LEU A 55 -7.85 4.51 4.73
N GLU A 56 -8.71 4.32 5.73
CA GLU A 56 -8.71 5.14 6.94
C GLU A 56 -7.83 4.48 7.99
N LEU A 57 -6.86 5.24 8.52
CA LEU A 57 -6.02 4.82 9.63
C LEU A 57 -6.67 5.16 10.98
N GLY A 58 -6.19 4.55 12.06
CA GLY A 58 -6.71 4.71 13.41
C GLY A 58 -6.59 6.14 13.96
N ASN A 59 -5.68 6.95 13.40
CA ASN A 59 -5.53 8.37 13.70
C ASN A 59 -6.53 9.27 12.92
N GLY A 60 -7.36 8.68 12.05
CA GLY A 60 -8.33 9.40 11.21
C GLY A 60 -7.78 9.85 9.85
N GLU A 61 -6.51 9.58 9.56
CA GLU A 61 -5.90 9.88 8.25
C GLU A 61 -6.53 9.01 7.15
N GLN A 62 -6.81 9.63 6.01
CA GLN A 62 -7.44 8.98 4.85
C GLN A 62 -6.46 8.97 3.69
N ILE A 63 -6.05 7.78 3.29
CA ILE A 63 -5.05 7.58 2.24
C ILE A 63 -5.75 6.99 1.02
N PRO A 64 -5.73 7.67 -0.13
CA PRO A 64 -6.20 7.10 -1.39
C PRO A 64 -5.45 5.80 -1.70
N LEU A 65 -6.16 4.73 -2.06
CA LEU A 65 -5.60 3.41 -2.29
C LEU A 65 -4.60 3.41 -3.46
N ASP A 66 -4.80 4.30 -4.44
CA ASP A 66 -3.88 4.48 -5.56
C ASP A 66 -2.51 5.03 -5.14
N ARG A 67 -2.42 5.67 -3.97
CA ARG A 67 -1.18 6.19 -3.38
C ARG A 67 -0.47 5.22 -2.44
N VAL A 68 -1.11 4.11 -2.11
CA VAL A 68 -0.51 3.08 -1.26
C VAL A 68 0.50 2.29 -2.08
N VAL A 69 1.75 2.34 -1.65
CA VAL A 69 2.87 1.62 -2.25
C VAL A 69 2.91 0.19 -1.74
N SER A 70 2.81 0.00 -0.43
CA SER A 70 2.78 -1.34 0.16
C SER A 70 1.95 -1.41 1.44
N LEU A 71 1.40 -2.59 1.70
CA LEU A 71 0.65 -2.90 2.91
C LEU A 71 1.14 -4.22 3.48
N SER A 72 1.72 -4.18 4.68
CA SER A 72 2.35 -5.33 5.34
C SER A 72 3.34 -6.10 4.45
N GLY A 73 4.11 -5.36 3.64
CA GLY A 73 5.08 -5.92 2.69
C GLY A 73 4.46 -6.50 1.40
N LYS A 74 3.15 -6.39 1.20
CA LYS A 74 2.50 -6.66 -0.08
C LYS A 74 2.52 -5.40 -0.92
N LEU A 75 3.16 -5.47 -2.08
CA LEU A 75 3.31 -4.32 -2.98
C LEU A 75 2.02 -4.10 -3.75
N SER A 76 1.62 -2.83 -3.87
CA SER A 76 0.51 -2.41 -4.70
C SER A 76 0.83 -2.63 -6.19
N PRO A 77 -0.15 -3.08 -7.00
CA PRO A 77 0.03 -3.21 -8.45
C PRO A 77 0.30 -1.87 -9.14
N ASN A 78 -0.01 -0.73 -8.50
CA ASN A 78 0.23 0.60 -9.04
C ASN A 78 1.70 1.03 -8.95
N TYR A 79 2.51 0.34 -8.14
CA TYR A 79 3.91 0.69 -7.89
C TYR A 79 4.85 -0.47 -8.23
N PRO A 80 4.83 -1.01 -9.48
CA PRO A 80 5.72 -2.09 -9.86
C PRO A 80 7.18 -1.64 -9.73
N GLY A 81 7.99 -2.39 -8.99
CA GLY A 81 9.43 -2.11 -8.81
C GLY A 81 9.80 -1.36 -7.52
N TYR A 82 8.84 -0.84 -6.76
CA TYR A 82 9.11 -0.24 -5.43
C TYR A 82 9.58 -1.25 -4.38
N ALA A 83 9.45 -2.56 -4.65
CA ALA A 83 10.03 -3.62 -3.81
C ALA A 83 11.56 -3.51 -3.65
N ASN A 84 12.24 -2.83 -4.58
CA ASN A 84 13.70 -2.66 -4.57
C ASN A 84 14.14 -1.28 -4.04
N TYR A 85 13.22 -0.45 -3.54
CA TYR A 85 13.56 0.83 -2.93
C TYR A 85 14.03 0.62 -1.49
N SER A 86 15.08 -0.17 -1.30
CA SER A 86 15.92 -0.13 -0.13
C SER A 86 17.18 0.63 -0.53
N CYS A 87 17.44 1.78 0.08
CA CYS A 87 18.78 2.35 0.07
C CYS A 87 19.69 1.36 0.81
N ASP A 88 20.21 0.37 0.09
CA ASP A 88 21.47 -0.29 0.43
C ASP A 88 22.55 0.76 0.13
N CYS A 89 22.95 1.50 1.16
CA CYS A 89 24.10 2.39 1.14
C CYS A 89 25.23 1.78 1.98
#